data_AF-A0A3G2E962-F1
#
_entry.id   AF-A0A3G2E962-F1
#
_cell.length_a   1.000
_cell.length_b   1.000
_cell.length_c   1.000
_cell.angle_alpha   90.00
_cell.angle_beta   90.00
_cell.angle_gamma   90.00
#
_symmetry.space_group_name_H-M   'P 1'
#
loop_
_entity.id
_entity.type
_entity.pdbx_description
1 polymer ?
#
loop_
_entity_poly.entity_id
_entity_poly.type
_entity_poly.pdbx_seq_one_letter_code
_entity_poly.pdbx_strand_id
1 'polypeptide(L)'
;MLVPATISLLKRRSRSHCPWDIDQFGGTVPYYRLLEFMPDFVIAGNCFPAGHASGGLWLISLCVFWLPAEPKKAILAGVAGLAVGLTMGISQQLRGAHFLSHTLWSIWFAAALILALYFGSA
;
A
#
# COMPACT_ATOMS: atom_id res chain seq x y z
N MET A 1 -0.06 5.12 -13.28
CA MET A 1 -0.89 3.88 -13.18
C MET A 1 -0.11 2.62 -12.80
N LEU A 2 1.23 2.59 -12.88
CA LEU A 2 2.02 1.41 -12.49
C LEU A 2 1.96 1.10 -10.99
N VAL A 3 1.93 2.10 -10.12
CA VAL A 3 1.81 1.92 -8.65
C VAL A 3 0.61 1.04 -8.25
N PRO A 4 -0.65 1.38 -8.60
CA PRO A 4 -1.79 0.55 -8.24
C PRO A 4 -1.79 -0.81 -8.94
N ALA A 5 -1.26 -0.91 -10.16
CA ALA A 5 -1.13 -2.20 -10.85
C ALA A 5 -0.18 -3.15 -10.11
N THR A 6 1.01 -2.68 -9.73
CA THR A 6 2.00 -3.46 -8.97
C THR A 6 1.46 -3.84 -7.60
N ILE A 7 0.87 -2.90 -6.85
CA ILE A 7 0.28 -3.21 -5.53
C ILE A 7 -0.87 -4.22 -5.66
N SER A 8 -1.71 -4.11 -6.69
CA SER A 8 -2.78 -5.07 -6.93
C SER A 8 -2.25 -6.47 -7.26
N LEU A 9 -1.14 -6.57 -8.01
CA LEU A 9 -0.49 -7.84 -8.29
C LEU A 9 0.08 -8.48 -7.02
N LEU A 10 0.78 -7.70 -6.20
CA LEU A 10 1.31 -8.16 -4.90
C LEU A 10 0.18 -8.63 -3.99
N LYS A 11 -0.92 -7.87 -3.92
CA LYS A 11 -2.10 -8.19 -3.12
C LYS A 11 -2.69 -9.56 -3.48
N ARG A 12 -2.81 -9.89 -4.77
CA ARG A 12 -3.33 -11.18 -5.25
C ARG A 12 -2.43 -12.38 -4.94
N ARG A 13 -1.18 -12.14 -4.53
CA ARG A 13 -0.23 -13.19 -4.13
C ARG A 13 -0.07 -13.30 -2.63
N SER A 14 -0.80 -12.48 -1.87
CA SER A 14 -0.67 -12.40 -0.43
C SER A 14 -1.62 -13.35 0.28
N ARG A 15 -1.09 -13.99 1.32
CA ARG A 15 -1.87 -14.87 2.20
C ARG A 15 -2.47 -14.12 3.38
N SER A 16 -2.04 -12.88 3.66
CA SER A 16 -2.49 -12.11 4.82
C SER A 16 -3.99 -11.81 4.77
N HIS A 17 -4.64 -11.93 5.92
CA HIS A 17 -6.06 -11.64 6.12
C HIS A 17 -6.32 -10.18 6.47
N CYS A 18 -7.54 -9.73 6.23
CA CYS A 18 -7.98 -8.41 6.69
C CYS A 18 -8.37 -8.48 8.17
N PRO A 19 -8.29 -7.36 8.92
CA PRO A 19 -8.68 -7.34 10.32
C PRO A 19 -10.08 -7.91 10.57
N TRP A 20 -11.08 -7.58 9.75
CA TRP A 20 -12.44 -8.11 9.90
C TRP A 20 -12.57 -9.64 9.72
N ASP A 21 -11.57 -10.31 9.11
CA ASP A 21 -11.61 -11.77 8.90
C ASP A 21 -11.06 -12.50 10.13
N ILE A 22 -10.34 -11.80 11.00
CA ILE A 22 -9.60 -12.36 12.13
C ILE A 22 -10.50 -12.53 13.35
N ASP A 23 -10.39 -13.67 14.02
CA ASP A 23 -11.17 -14.07 15.19
C ASP A 23 -11.18 -13.02 16.32
N GLN A 24 -10.03 -12.42 16.63
CA GLN A 24 -9.88 -11.36 17.63
C GLN A 24 -10.71 -10.09 17.33
N PHE A 25 -11.14 -9.90 16.08
CA PHE A 25 -11.93 -8.75 15.64
C PHE A 25 -13.34 -9.14 15.16
N GLY A 26 -13.81 -10.35 15.52
CA GLY A 26 -15.16 -10.85 15.18
C GLY A 26 -15.24 -11.66 13.90
N GLY A 27 -14.10 -12.02 13.30
CA GLY A 27 -14.01 -12.93 12.16
C GLY A 27 -13.90 -14.40 12.58
N THR A 28 -13.33 -15.23 11.71
CA THR A 28 -13.23 -16.71 11.89
C THR A 28 -11.82 -17.27 11.68
N VAL A 29 -10.89 -16.45 11.21
CA VAL A 29 -9.53 -16.87 10.88
C VAL A 29 -8.57 -16.53 12.03
N PRO A 30 -7.64 -17.42 12.41
CA PRO A 30 -6.63 -17.07 13.40
C PRO A 30 -5.70 -15.95 12.89
N TYR A 31 -5.24 -15.10 13.81
CA TYR A 31 -4.27 -14.06 13.49
C TYR A 31 -2.90 -14.65 13.16
N TYR A 32 -2.38 -14.34 11.98
CA TYR A 32 -0.99 -14.56 11.60
C TYR A 32 -0.31 -13.21 11.38
N ARG A 33 0.91 -13.04 11.93
CA ARG A 33 1.70 -11.84 11.69
C ARG A 33 2.16 -11.77 10.24
N LEU A 34 2.48 -10.57 9.76
CA LEU A 34 2.80 -10.32 8.35
C LEU A 34 3.94 -11.20 7.79
N LEU A 35 4.95 -11.50 8.62
CA LEU A 35 6.12 -12.31 8.24
C LEU A 35 6.09 -13.73 8.84
N GLU A 36 4.97 -14.09 9.47
CA GLU A 36 4.81 -15.41 10.06
C GLU A 36 4.40 -16.42 9.00
N PHE A 37 4.93 -17.63 9.12
CA PHE A 37 4.56 -18.73 8.24
C PHE A 37 3.09 -19.08 8.45
N MET A 38 2.33 -19.12 7.35
CA MET A 38 0.93 -19.51 7.34
C MET A 38 0.82 -20.92 6.73
N PRO A 39 0.29 -21.92 7.47
CA PRO A 39 0.12 -23.28 6.97
C PRO A 39 -0.70 -23.34 5.69
N ASP A 40 -0.42 -24.31 4.81
CA ASP A 40 -1.02 -24.41 3.48
C ASP A 40 -2.53 -24.69 3.47
N PHE A 41 -3.07 -25.24 4.55
CA PHE A 41 -4.51 -25.44 4.69
C PHE A 41 -5.29 -24.15 4.99
N VAL A 42 -4.62 -23.06 5.34
CA VAL A 42 -5.26 -21.76 5.58
C VAL A 42 -5.44 -21.04 4.25
N ILE A 43 -6.70 -20.72 3.92
CA ILE A 43 -7.10 -20.00 2.72
C ILE A 43 -6.44 -18.61 2.71
N ALA A 44 -5.98 -18.14 1.55
CA ALA A 44 -5.32 -16.85 1.44
C ALA A 44 -6.32 -15.67 1.53
N GLY A 45 -6.08 -14.73 2.44
CA GLY A 45 -6.94 -13.55 2.62
C GLY A 45 -6.72 -12.42 1.60
N ASN A 46 -5.62 -12.44 0.83
CA ASN A 46 -5.30 -11.45 -0.21
C ASN A 46 -5.45 -10.00 0.26
N CYS A 47 -5.08 -9.68 1.49
CA CYS A 47 -5.34 -8.38 2.09
C CYS A 47 -4.16 -7.41 2.05
N PHE A 48 -2.94 -7.92 2.00
CA PHE A 48 -1.69 -7.14 1.99
C PHE A 48 -1.06 -7.14 0.60
N PRO A 49 -0.55 -6.02 0.07
CA PRO A 49 -0.58 -4.66 0.61
C PRO A 49 -1.94 -3.96 0.42
N ALA A 50 -2.11 -2.76 0.98
CA ALA A 50 -3.35 -1.99 0.90
C ALA A 50 -3.62 -1.48 -0.53
N GLY A 51 -4.47 -2.19 -1.26
CA GLY A 51 -4.84 -1.88 -2.65
C GLY A 51 -5.61 -0.57 -2.80
N HIS A 52 -6.56 -0.26 -1.93
CA HIS A 52 -7.32 1.00 -2.02
C HIS A 52 -6.42 2.22 -1.84
N ALA A 53 -5.49 2.19 -0.88
CA ALA A 53 -4.53 3.27 -0.66
C ALA A 53 -3.68 3.54 -1.91
N SER A 54 -3.33 2.49 -2.69
CA SER A 54 -2.53 2.64 -3.91
C SER A 54 -3.17 3.54 -4.98
N GLY A 55 -4.50 3.65 -4.99
CA GLY A 55 -5.25 4.54 -5.86
C GLY A 55 -5.00 6.03 -5.59
N GLY A 56 -4.58 6.38 -4.37
CA GLY A 56 -4.08 7.71 -4.03
C GLY A 56 -2.57 7.83 -4.11
N LEU A 57 -1.84 6.79 -3.66
CA LEU A 57 -0.36 6.82 -3.57
C LEU A 57 0.35 7.01 -4.91
N TRP A 58 -0.27 6.65 -6.04
CA TRP A 58 0.35 6.94 -7.34
C TRP A 58 0.54 8.45 -7.58
N LEU A 59 -0.26 9.32 -6.96
CA LEU A 59 -0.12 10.77 -7.08
C LEU A 59 1.22 11.27 -6.57
N ILE A 60 1.91 10.51 -5.71
CA ILE A 60 3.30 10.81 -5.30
C ILE A 60 4.19 10.93 -6.54
N SER A 61 3.93 10.16 -7.61
CA SER A 61 4.75 10.19 -8.83
C SER A 61 4.73 11.54 -9.56
N LEU A 62 3.76 12.41 -9.26
CA LEU A 62 3.73 13.76 -9.81
C LEU A 62 4.94 14.60 -9.38
N CYS A 63 5.59 14.26 -8.25
CA CYS A 63 6.81 14.94 -7.81
C CYS A 63 7.92 14.92 -8.88
N VAL A 64 7.96 13.88 -9.70
CA VAL A 64 8.99 13.67 -10.74
C VAL A 64 9.01 14.81 -11.77
N PHE A 65 7.87 15.45 -12.07
CA PHE A 65 7.83 16.56 -13.02
C PHE A 65 8.66 17.78 -12.60
N TRP A 66 8.96 17.91 -11.31
CA TRP A 66 9.71 19.02 -10.75
C TRP A 66 11.11 18.62 -10.27
N LEU A 67 11.51 17.34 -10.44
CA LEU A 67 12.85 16.89 -10.07
C LEU A 67 13.81 16.99 -11.27
N PRO A 68 15.10 17.33 -11.04
CA PRO A 68 15.67 17.89 -9.80
C PRO A 68 15.53 19.43 -9.71
N ALA A 69 14.99 20.08 -10.74
CA ALA A 69 15.07 21.53 -10.93
C ALA A 69 14.31 22.36 -9.88
N GLU A 70 13.18 21.87 -9.37
CA GLU A 70 12.28 22.59 -8.46
C GLU A 70 11.89 21.75 -7.22
N PRO A 71 12.84 21.48 -6.29
CA PRO A 71 12.64 20.52 -5.20
C PRO A 71 11.48 20.87 -4.26
N LYS A 72 11.20 22.17 -4.05
CA LYS A 72 10.05 22.60 -3.22
C LYS A 72 8.71 22.18 -3.82
N LYS A 73 8.54 22.32 -5.15
CA LYS A 73 7.32 21.89 -5.85
C LYS A 73 7.22 20.37 -5.88
N ALA A 74 8.33 19.67 -6.10
CA ALA A 74 8.39 18.22 -6.03
C ALA A 74 7.95 17.69 -4.66
N ILE A 75 8.47 18.26 -3.56
CA ILE A 75 8.09 17.89 -2.19
C ILE A 75 6.60 18.15 -1.96
N LEU A 76 6.08 19.32 -2.36
CA LEU A 76 4.67 19.65 -2.19
C LEU A 76 3.76 18.66 -2.93
N ALA A 77 4.08 18.34 -4.20
CA ALA A 77 3.34 17.35 -4.97
C ALA A 77 3.40 15.95 -4.33
N GLY A 78 4.58 15.54 -3.85
CA GLY A 78 4.77 14.26 -3.16
C GLY A 78 3.97 14.16 -1.86
N VAL A 79 4.01 15.20 -1.03
CA VAL A 79 3.25 15.27 0.24
C VAL A 79 1.75 15.28 -0.03
N ALA A 80 1.28 16.04 -1.03
CA ALA A 80 -0.14 16.04 -1.40
C ALA A 80 -0.60 14.64 -1.85
N GLY A 81 0.17 13.95 -2.68
CA GLY A 81 -0.14 12.58 -3.10
C GLY A 81 -0.12 11.59 -1.93
N LEU A 82 0.86 11.72 -1.03
CA LEU A 82 0.93 10.91 0.19
C LEU A 82 -0.29 11.12 1.09
N ALA A 83 -0.72 12.38 1.28
CA ALA A 83 -1.89 12.70 2.08
C ALA A 83 -3.17 12.04 1.53
N VAL A 84 -3.38 12.08 0.21
CA VAL A 84 -4.52 11.38 -0.43
C VAL A 84 -4.44 9.87 -0.18
N GLY A 85 -3.28 9.26 -0.41
CA GLY A 85 -3.08 7.83 -0.17
C GLY A 85 -3.28 7.42 1.30
N LEU A 86 -2.83 8.25 2.25
CA LEU A 86 -3.04 8.05 3.68
C LEU A 86 -4.51 8.17 4.07
N THR A 87 -5.23 9.18 3.58
CA THR A 87 -6.68 9.33 3.83
C THR A 87 -7.45 8.10 3.36
N MET A 88 -7.15 7.59 2.17
CA MET A 88 -7.72 6.34 1.67
C MET A 88 -7.28 5.12 2.51
N GLY A 89 -6.04 5.09 3.01
CA GLY A 89 -5.57 4.02 3.89
C GLY A 89 -6.27 4.03 5.26
N ILE A 90 -6.45 5.20 5.86
CA ILE A 90 -7.11 5.40 7.15
C ILE A 90 -8.58 5.03 7.04
N SER A 91 -9.29 5.44 5.98
CA SER A 91 -10.68 5.05 5.79
C SER A 91 -10.86 3.54 5.75
N GLN A 92 -9.91 2.81 5.17
CA GLN A 92 -9.90 1.35 5.19
C GLN A 92 -9.58 0.75 6.56
N GLN A 93 -8.71 1.38 7.34
CA GLN A 93 -8.42 0.95 8.73
C GLN A 93 -9.66 1.13 9.63
N LEU A 94 -10.36 2.26 9.51
CA LEU A 94 -11.60 2.53 10.24
C LEU A 94 -12.71 1.52 9.91
N ARG A 95 -12.70 0.96 8.69
CA ARG A 95 -13.61 -0.11 8.27
C ARG A 95 -13.21 -1.50 8.76
N GLY A 96 -12.04 -1.66 9.39
CA GLY A 96 -11.46 -2.97 9.70
C GLY A 96 -10.93 -3.72 8.47
N ALA A 97 -10.71 -3.04 7.35
CA ALA A 97 -10.30 -3.66 6.09
C ALA A 97 -8.79 -3.88 5.97
N HIS A 98 -7.97 -3.11 6.69
CA HIS A 98 -6.52 -3.18 6.61
C HIS A 98 -5.86 -2.85 7.94
N PHE A 99 -4.72 -3.47 8.22
CA PHE A 99 -3.81 -3.00 9.26
C PHE A 99 -3.02 -1.78 8.78
N LEU A 100 -2.53 -0.96 9.73
CA LEU A 100 -1.63 0.15 9.43
C LEU A 100 -0.39 -0.31 8.63
N SER A 101 0.14 -1.48 8.97
CA SER A 101 1.28 -2.09 8.27
C SER A 101 1.00 -2.27 6.77
N HIS A 102 -0.24 -2.61 6.38
CA HIS A 102 -0.59 -2.79 4.96
C HIS A 102 -0.50 -1.46 4.20
N THR A 103 -0.90 -0.35 4.82
CA THR A 103 -0.78 1.00 4.24
C THR A 103 0.67 1.45 4.18
N LEU A 104 1.43 1.27 5.25
CA LEU A 104 2.85 1.68 5.30
C LEU A 104 3.69 0.93 4.26
N TRP A 105 3.48 -0.37 4.09
CA TRP A 105 4.14 -1.13 3.03
C TRP A 105 3.70 -0.70 1.63
N SER A 106 2.42 -0.37 1.41
CA SER A 106 1.99 0.21 0.13
C SER A 106 2.71 1.53 -0.17
N ILE A 107 2.96 2.38 0.83
CA ILE A 107 3.75 3.60 0.66
C ILE A 107 5.19 3.26 0.26
N TRP A 108 5.83 2.31 0.95
CA TRP A 108 7.18 1.85 0.59
C TRP A 108 7.26 1.30 -0.83
N PHE A 109 6.33 0.44 -1.25
CA PHE A 109 6.29 -0.08 -2.62
C PHE A 109 6.06 1.01 -3.66
N ALA A 110 5.16 1.97 -3.38
CA ALA A 110 4.92 3.10 -4.26
C ALA A 110 6.18 3.96 -4.43
N ALA A 111 6.81 4.34 -3.32
CA ALA A 111 8.03 5.15 -3.32
C ALA A 111 9.19 4.44 -4.04
N ALA A 112 9.43 3.16 -3.73
CA ALA A 112 10.47 2.36 -4.37
C ALA A 112 10.25 2.25 -5.88
N LEU A 113 9.01 1.99 -6.33
CA LEU A 113 8.70 1.92 -7.77
C LEU A 113 8.88 3.27 -8.46
N ILE A 114 8.43 4.37 -7.85
CA ILE A 114 8.58 5.72 -8.41
C ILE A 114 10.07 6.07 -8.56
N LEU A 115 10.88 5.81 -7.54
CA LEU A 115 12.32 6.06 -7.58
C LEU A 115 13.02 5.18 -8.62
N ALA A 116 12.70 3.89 -8.67
CA ALA A 116 13.27 2.98 -9.67
C ALA A 116 12.95 3.42 -11.10
N LEU A 117 11.72 3.87 -11.36
CA LEU A 117 11.35 4.40 -12.67
C LEU A 117 12.05 5.72 -12.98
N TYR A 118 12.12 6.64 -12.01
CA TYR A 118 12.80 7.92 -12.17
C TYR A 118 14.27 7.74 -12.53
N PHE A 119 15.03 6.99 -11.72
CA PHE A 119 16.45 6.76 -11.97
C PHE A 119 16.74 5.80 -13.13
N GLY A 120 15.81 4.91 -13.47
CA GLY A 120 15.93 4.06 -14.67
C GLY A 120 15.60 4.80 -15.97
N SER A 121 14.99 5.99 -15.89
CA SER A 121 14.66 6.85 -17.03
C SER A 121 15.57 8.07 -17.19
N ALA A 122 16.43 8.33 -16.19
CA ALA A 122 17.39 9.44 -16.16
C ALA A 122 18.73 9.00 -16.77
#